data_AF-A0A0V8QIK6-F1
#
_entry.id   AF-A0A0V8QIK6-F1
#
_cell.length_a   1.000
_cell.length_b   1.000
_cell.length_c   1.000
_cell.angle_alpha   90.00
_cell.angle_beta   90.00
_cell.angle_gamma   90.00
#
_symmetry.space_group_name_H-M   'P 1'
#
loop_
_entity.id
_entity.type
_entity.pdbx_description
1 polymer ?
#
loop_
_entity_poly.entity_id
_entity_poly.type
_entity_poly.pdbx_seq_one_letter_code
_entity_poly.pdbx_strand_id
1 'polypeptide(L)'
;MSKIIETFYTENNIPAFLLKQKMNAFEKHKDIALEFEYWIEHKSYMADGCIVEGYSASQLAAITEYLDGESAFLLLIELRENPQKAKKRISDGFKRK
;
A
#
# COMPACT_ATOMS: atom_id res chain seq x y z
N MET A 1 7.90 -15.19 2.27
CA MET A 1 8.43 -13.85 2.57
C MET A 1 8.94 -13.23 1.29
N SER A 2 8.39 -12.08 0.93
CA SER A 2 8.75 -11.30 -0.25
C SER A 2 10.04 -10.52 0.03
N LYS A 3 11.18 -11.06 -0.44
CA LYS A 3 12.50 -10.42 -0.25
C LYS A 3 12.59 -9.04 -0.88
N ILE A 4 11.81 -8.80 -1.94
CA ILE A 4 11.78 -7.52 -2.67
C ILE A 4 11.30 -6.38 -1.77
N ILE A 5 10.18 -6.59 -1.06
CA ILE A 5 9.63 -5.61 -0.13
C ILE A 5 10.59 -5.34 1.04
N GLU A 6 11.20 -6.40 1.57
CA GLU A 6 12.17 -6.28 2.67
C GLU A 6 13.39 -5.44 2.27
N THR A 7 13.96 -5.71 1.10
CA THR A 7 15.09 -4.94 0.55
C THR A 7 14.68 -3.49 0.32
N PHE A 8 13.52 -3.25 -0.30
CA PHE A 8 13.02 -1.88 -0.55
C PHE A 8 12.97 -1.06 0.73
N TYR A 9 12.42 -1.61 1.81
CA TYR A 9 12.35 -0.90 3.09
C TYR A 9 13.71 -0.72 3.77
N THR A 10 14.60 -1.71 3.61
CA THR A 10 15.96 -1.64 4.13
C THR A 10 16.75 -0.52 3.45
N GLU A 11 16.64 -0.39 2.12
CA GLU A 11 17.26 0.68 1.35
C GLU A 11 16.68 2.06 1.71
N ASN A 12 15.38 2.13 2.02
CA ASN A 12 14.72 3.35 2.49
C ASN A 12 14.99 3.68 3.97
N ASN A 13 15.94 2.99 4.64
CA ASN A 13 16.31 3.22 6.03
C ASN A 13 15.13 3.12 7.02
N ILE A 14 14.15 2.26 6.73
CA ILE A 14 13.02 2.03 7.63
C ILE A 14 13.50 1.25 8.87
N PRO A 15 13.16 1.69 10.09
CA PRO A 15 13.56 0.98 11.30
C PRO A 15 12.98 -0.43 11.36
N ALA A 16 13.80 -1.40 11.77
CA ALA A 16 13.48 -2.83 11.75
C ALA A 16 12.18 -3.22 12.48
N PHE A 17 11.81 -2.48 13.54
CA PHE A 17 10.54 -2.66 14.24
C PHE A 17 9.33 -2.34 13.34
N LEU A 18 9.41 -1.23 12.59
CA LEU A 18 8.36 -0.80 11.68
C LEU A 18 8.31 -1.72 10.45
N LEU A 19 9.48 -2.14 9.95
CA LEU A 19 9.61 -3.13 8.88
C LEU A 19 8.86 -4.42 9.22
N LYS A 20 9.12 -5.02 10.39
CA LYS A 20 8.41 -6.23 10.83
C LYS A 20 6.89 -6.04 10.87
N GLN A 21 6.44 -4.90 11.35
CA GLN A 21 5.02 -4.59 11.43
C GLN A 21 4.38 -4.50 10.04
N LYS A 22 5.01 -3.77 9.12
CA LYS A 22 4.58 -3.65 7.72
C LYS A 22 4.59 -5.01 7.02
N MET A 23 5.70 -5.74 7.13
CA MET A 23 5.86 -7.09 6.54
C MET A 23 4.76 -8.05 7.00
N ASN A 24 4.40 -8.02 8.28
CA ASN A 24 3.32 -8.86 8.81
C ASN A 24 1.97 -8.49 8.20
N ALA A 25 1.70 -7.20 7.97
CA ALA A 25 0.49 -6.76 7.30
C ALA A 25 0.44 -7.25 5.84
N PHE A 26 1.54 -7.13 5.10
CA PHE A 26 1.66 -7.67 3.74
C PHE A 26 1.56 -9.20 3.70
N GLU A 27 2.10 -9.90 4.70
CA GLU A 27 2.04 -11.38 4.77
C GLU A 27 0.60 -11.88 4.96
N LYS A 28 -0.23 -11.13 5.71
CA LYS A 28 -1.67 -11.39 5.84
C LYS A 28 -2.45 -11.08 4.55
N HIS A 29 -1.92 -10.17 3.72
CA HIS A 29 -2.56 -9.69 2.50
C HIS A 29 -1.67 -9.93 1.28
N LYS A 30 -1.45 -11.21 0.96
CA LYS A 30 -0.50 -11.65 -0.09
C LYS A 30 -0.80 -11.08 -1.46
N ASP A 31 -2.09 -10.88 -1.78
CA ASP A 31 -2.54 -10.23 -3.01
C ASP A 31 -1.99 -8.79 -3.14
N ILE A 32 -2.09 -7.98 -2.09
CA ILE A 32 -1.51 -6.63 -2.05
C ILE A 32 0.02 -6.68 -2.06
N ALA A 33 0.61 -7.64 -1.36
CA ALA A 33 2.06 -7.82 -1.34
C ALA A 33 2.64 -8.10 -2.72
N LEU A 34 2.03 -9.01 -3.49
CA LEU A 34 2.45 -9.35 -4.85
C LEU A 34 2.41 -8.14 -5.79
N GLU A 35 1.36 -7.32 -5.68
CA GLU A 35 1.26 -6.10 -6.48
C GLU A 35 2.31 -5.06 -6.07
N PHE A 36 2.59 -4.95 -4.77
CA PHE A 36 3.63 -4.04 -4.30
C PHE A 36 5.01 -4.48 -4.78
N GLU A 37 5.31 -5.78 -4.80
CA GLU A 37 6.54 -6.31 -5.40
C GLU A 37 6.67 -5.92 -6.87
N TYR A 38 5.59 -6.10 -7.63
CA TYR A 38 5.56 -5.70 -9.03
C TYR A 38 5.79 -4.20 -9.21
N TRP A 39 5.17 -3.36 -8.38
CA TRP A 39 5.40 -1.92 -8.40
C TRP A 39 6.84 -1.56 -8.02
N ILE A 40 7.47 -2.26 -7.08
CA ILE A 40 8.87 -2.02 -6.73
C ILE A 40 9.78 -2.29 -7.93
N GLU A 41 9.55 -3.40 -8.65
CA GLU A 41 10.35 -3.80 -9.81
C GLU A 41 10.08 -2.99 -11.08
N HIS A 42 8.81 -2.73 -11.39
CA HIS A 42 8.37 -2.12 -12.64
C HIS A 42 8.05 -0.63 -12.51
N LYS A 43 7.96 -0.11 -11.27
CA LYS A 43 7.51 1.26 -10.95
C LYS A 43 6.16 1.60 -11.58
N SER A 44 5.30 0.60 -11.74
CA SER A 44 4.00 0.72 -12.38
C SER A 44 2.96 -0.13 -11.65
N TYR A 45 1.72 0.36 -11.63
CA TYR A 45 0.60 -0.34 -11.03
C TYR A 45 0.00 -1.34 -12.02
N MET A 46 -0.41 -2.51 -11.53
CA MET A 46 -1.14 -3.46 -12.36
C MET A 46 -2.55 -2.92 -12.68
N ALA A 47 -2.96 -3.04 -13.94
CA ALA A 47 -4.31 -2.67 -14.37
C ALA A 47 -5.36 -3.68 -13.86
N ASP A 48 -5.02 -4.97 -13.81
CA ASP A 48 -5.85 -6.06 -13.26
C ASP A 48 -5.47 -6.37 -11.81
N GLY A 49 -5.22 -5.30 -11.07
CA GLY A 49 -4.58 -5.35 -9.76
C GLY A 49 -5.47 -5.80 -8.62
N CYS A 50 -4.93 -5.80 -7.39
CA CYS A 50 -5.71 -6.06 -6.19
C CYS A 50 -6.73 -4.93 -5.97
N ILE A 51 -8.01 -5.31 -5.95
CA ILE A 51 -9.13 -4.40 -5.70
C ILE A 51 -9.67 -4.68 -4.29
N VAL A 52 -9.57 -3.69 -3.40
CA VAL A 52 -10.11 -3.76 -2.05
C VAL A 52 -11.31 -2.81 -1.94
N GLU A 53 -12.49 -3.36 -1.63
CA GLU A 53 -13.76 -2.60 -1.51
C GLU A 53 -14.05 -1.67 -2.72
N GLY A 54 -13.61 -2.08 -3.92
CA GLY A 54 -13.80 -1.32 -5.15
C GLY A 54 -12.73 -0.26 -5.46
N TYR A 55 -11.66 -0.18 -4.66
CA TYR A 55 -10.51 0.68 -4.92
C TYR A 55 -9.26 -0.16 -5.25
N SER A 56 -8.55 0.22 -6.31
CA SER A 56 -7.22 -0.32 -6.62
C SER A 56 -6.10 0.62 -6.15
N ALA A 57 -4.87 0.11 -6.04
CA ALA A 57 -3.70 0.94 -5.69
C ALA A 57 -3.51 2.10 -6.67
N SER A 58 -3.71 1.85 -7.97
CA SER A 58 -3.64 2.85 -9.03
C SER A 58 -4.69 3.96 -8.87
N GLN A 59 -5.93 3.61 -8.51
CA GLN A 59 -6.97 4.59 -8.24
C GLN A 59 -6.63 5.44 -7.03
N LEU A 60 -6.12 4.84 -5.96
CA LEU A 60 -5.71 5.55 -4.75
C LEU A 60 -4.55 6.53 -5.04
N ALA A 61 -3.55 6.09 -5.80
CA ALA A 61 -2.46 6.95 -6.25
C ALA A 61 -2.93 8.12 -7.14
N ALA A 62 -3.97 7.88 -7.96
CA ALA A 62 -4.57 8.93 -8.79
C ALA A 62 -5.38 9.97 -8.00
N ILE A 63 -5.84 9.66 -6.77
CA ILE A 63 -6.57 10.62 -5.93
C ILE A 63 -5.63 11.73 -5.43
N THR A 64 -4.41 11.37 -5.02
CA THR A 64 -3.45 12.33 -4.47
C THR A 64 -2.02 11.82 -4.59
N GLU A 65 -1.09 12.72 -4.88
CA GLU A 65 0.35 12.44 -4.99
C GLU A 65 0.93 11.84 -3.69
N TYR A 66 0.30 12.11 -2.54
CA TYR A 66 0.69 11.53 -1.25
C TYR A 66 0.42 10.03 -1.11
N LEU A 67 -0.50 9.52 -1.93
CA LEU A 67 -0.82 8.10 -1.98
C LEU A 67 0.00 7.37 -3.03
N ASP A 68 0.89 8.05 -3.76
CA ASP A 68 1.73 7.37 -4.74
C ASP A 68 2.76 6.44 -4.07
N GLY A 69 2.88 5.23 -4.60
CA GLY A 69 3.77 4.18 -4.15
C GLY A 69 3.27 3.46 -2.91
N GLU A 70 4.14 3.34 -1.90
CA GLU A 70 3.91 2.57 -0.67
C GLU A 70 2.59 2.94 0.01
N SER A 71 2.24 4.22 0.03
CA SER A 71 1.05 4.76 0.69
C SER A 71 -0.25 4.20 0.11
N ALA A 72 -0.34 3.96 -1.20
CA ALA A 72 -1.52 3.32 -1.81
C ALA A 72 -1.72 1.90 -1.28
N PHE A 73 -0.64 1.12 -1.20
CA PHE A 73 -0.68 -0.27 -0.72
C PHE A 73 -1.02 -0.34 0.78
N LEU A 74 -0.43 0.54 1.59
CA LEU A 74 -0.78 0.65 3.01
C LEU A 74 -2.24 1.06 3.21
N LEU A 75 -2.75 1.96 2.37
CA LEU A 75 -4.14 2.37 2.43
C LEU A 75 -5.05 1.21 2.03
N LEU A 76 -4.73 0.42 1.00
CA LEU A 76 -5.49 -0.79 0.65
C LEU A 76 -5.56 -1.78 1.82
N ILE A 77 -4.44 -1.99 2.52
CA ILE A 77 -4.40 -2.82 3.72
C ILE A 77 -5.31 -2.23 4.81
N GLU A 78 -5.20 -0.93 5.09
CA GLU A 78 -6.08 -0.27 6.08
C GLU A 78 -7.54 -0.34 5.64
N LEU A 79 -7.83 -0.32 4.35
CA LEU A 79 -9.16 -0.43 3.78
C LEU A 79 -9.73 -1.84 3.94
N ARG A 80 -8.87 -2.87 3.92
CA ARG A 80 -9.26 -4.25 4.16
C ARG A 80 -9.46 -4.56 5.65
N GLU A 81 -8.59 -4.03 6.51
CA GLU A 81 -8.69 -4.23 7.96
C GLU A 81 -9.75 -3.33 8.62
N ASN A 82 -9.85 -2.08 8.17
CA ASN A 82 -10.73 -1.04 8.71
C ASN A 82 -11.32 -0.16 7.60
N PRO A 83 -12.25 -0.70 6.78
CA PRO A 83 -12.84 0.01 5.64
C PRO A 83 -13.49 1.34 6.02
N GLN A 84 -14.12 1.41 7.20
CA GLN A 84 -14.76 2.63 7.70
C GLN A 84 -13.76 3.78 7.88
N LYS A 85 -12.59 3.48 8.46
CA LYS A 85 -11.56 4.49 8.74
C LYS A 85 -10.89 4.95 7.44
N ALA A 86 -10.55 4.01 6.56
CA ALA A 86 -9.96 4.30 5.27
C ALA A 86 -10.91 5.11 4.36
N LYS A 87 -12.19 4.71 4.24
CA LYS A 87 -13.21 5.47 3.50
C LYS A 87 -13.39 6.88 4.05
N LYS A 88 -13.27 7.05 5.38
CA LYS A 88 -13.30 8.37 6.02
C LYS A 88 -12.08 9.21 5.66
N ARG A 89 -10.87 8.64 5.58
CA ARG A 89 -9.66 9.35 5.12
C ARG A 89 -9.75 9.76 3.65
N ILE A 90 -10.29 8.88 2.81
CA ILE A 90 -10.54 9.16 1.39
C ILE A 90 -11.60 10.27 1.25
N SER A 91 -12.71 10.18 1.99
CA SER A 91 -13.81 11.16 1.93
C SER A 91 -13.47 12.51 2.54
N ASP A 92 -12.68 12.54 3.62
CA ASP A 92 -12.22 13.79 4.23
C ASP A 92 -11.21 14.53 3.32
N GLY A 93 -10.76 13.87 2.25
CA GLY A 93 -9.99 14.47 1.17
C GLY A 93 -8.60 14.88 1.62
N PHE A 94 -7.87 13.97 2.30
CA PHE A 94 -6.48 14.13 2.76
C PHE A 94 -6.09 15.59 3.07
N LYS A 95 -6.95 16.30 3.84
CA LYS A 95 -6.86 17.74 3.99
C LYS A 95 -5.47 18.12 4.48
N ARG A 96 -4.70 18.77 3.60
CA ARG A 96 -3.53 19.56 4.01
C ARG A 96 -4.02 20.58 5.03
N LYS A 97 -3.48 20.54 6.23
CA LYS A 97 -3.61 21.62 7.21
C LYS A 97 -2.40 22.53 7.09
#